data_AF-A0A7S2H064-F1
#
_entry.id   AF-A0A7S2H064-F1
#
_cell.length_a   1.000
_cell.length_b   1.000
_cell.length_c   1.000
_cell.angle_alpha   90.00
_cell.angle_beta   90.00
_cell.angle_gamma   90.00
#
_symmetry.space_group_name_H-M   'P 1'
#
loop_
_entity.id
_entity.type
_entity.pdbx_description
1 polymer ?
#
loop_
_entity_poly.entity_id
_entity_poly.type
_entity_poly.pdbx_seq_one_letter_code
_entity_poly.pdbx_strand_id
1 'polypeptide(L)'
;MAISKISCYQSLWASELNFTDFQMYNKFFMNDSVITLSQAGSFSGPQDISEYVSFASYASSYFETSSTLPGDDFALHSIDQDHGTCTFDVKRASFYTFSAPAFARASAWVAYGLRLTLEQRSAAFISAYVYYPVPTMRLFFESFFNTAEMLNFVCSTFKQKCSAQWAQNHWNESTPIDVCTTELARLPMVEGNLAYFNQKTRGCRILHADFAAKDSFHCPHLSFVPVPDGKGHLICQPEETRTTPHALGFDAAFINGLDAFAASRGINTATGSNVQQIACNADGDCPTNFTCEANGDSWLQAQMHYWAEQAKYALRYPLQALRFGGHPTLFKPSSSRSICHPAQAARVV
;
A
#
# COMPACT_ATOMS: atom_id res chain seq x y z
N MET A 1 -12.63 -17.64 32.50
CA MET A 1 -13.20 -16.27 32.58
C MET A 1 -13.75 -15.97 31.19
N ALA A 2 -15.02 -15.57 31.07
CA ALA A 2 -15.61 -15.25 29.76
C ALA A 2 -14.96 -13.99 29.19
N ILE A 3 -14.66 -14.00 27.90
CA ILE A 3 -14.14 -12.82 27.20
C ILE A 3 -15.25 -11.79 27.10
N SER A 4 -14.96 -10.57 27.52
CA SER A 4 -15.88 -9.44 27.39
C SER A 4 -15.39 -8.45 26.34
N LYS A 5 -16.30 -7.61 25.83
CA LYS A 5 -15.95 -6.48 24.97
C LYS A 5 -14.84 -5.61 25.59
N ILE A 6 -14.93 -5.33 26.89
CA ILE A 6 -13.92 -4.53 27.61
C ILE A 6 -12.55 -5.20 27.56
N SER A 7 -12.49 -6.50 27.86
CA SER A 7 -11.21 -7.24 27.80
C SER A 7 -10.61 -7.27 26.39
N CYS A 8 -11.43 -7.31 25.34
CA CYS A 8 -10.93 -7.26 23.96
C CYS A 8 -10.20 -5.95 23.69
N TYR A 9 -10.81 -4.81 24.02
CA TYR A 9 -10.17 -3.51 23.84
C TYR A 9 -8.92 -3.34 24.72
N GLN A 10 -8.94 -3.85 25.95
CA GLN A 10 -7.76 -3.86 26.81
C GLN A 10 -6.60 -4.65 26.18
N SER A 11 -6.88 -5.82 25.60
CA SER A 11 -5.87 -6.64 24.94
C SER A 11 -5.31 -5.97 23.69
N LEU A 12 -6.17 -5.34 22.87
CA LEU A 12 -5.75 -4.56 21.72
C LEU A 12 -4.86 -3.37 22.10
N TRP A 13 -5.16 -2.68 23.20
CA TRP A 13 -4.31 -1.59 23.68
C TRP A 13 -3.01 -2.08 24.29
N ALA A 14 -3.05 -3.19 25.03
CA ALA A 14 -1.88 -3.83 25.63
C ALA A 14 -0.93 -4.44 24.58
N SER A 15 -1.43 -4.75 23.38
CA SER A 15 -0.58 -5.24 22.29
C SER A 15 0.44 -4.20 21.82
N GLU A 16 0.17 -2.90 22.06
CA GLU A 16 1.03 -1.78 21.62
C GLU A 16 1.40 -1.87 20.13
N LEU A 17 0.48 -2.39 19.31
CA LEU A 17 0.79 -2.74 17.92
C LEU A 17 1.30 -1.52 17.15
N ASN A 18 2.53 -1.62 16.67
CA ASN A 18 3.11 -0.68 15.73
C ASN A 18 3.56 -1.44 14.47
N PHE A 19 2.78 -1.31 13.39
CA PHE A 19 3.08 -1.99 12.12
C PHE A 19 4.39 -1.54 11.47
N THR A 20 4.98 -0.42 11.90
CA THR A 20 6.25 0.06 11.35
C THR A 20 7.45 -0.24 12.25
N ASP A 21 7.24 -0.93 13.36
CA ASP A 21 8.30 -1.42 14.24
C ASP A 21 8.62 -2.89 13.94
N PHE A 22 9.34 -3.10 12.84
CA PHE A 22 9.68 -4.44 12.32
C PHE A 22 10.44 -5.31 13.31
N GLN A 23 11.18 -4.71 14.25
CA GLN A 23 11.94 -5.44 15.27
C GLN A 23 11.02 -6.14 16.27
N MET A 24 9.79 -5.63 16.44
CA MET A 24 8.81 -6.14 17.38
C MET A 24 7.84 -7.16 16.77
N TYR A 25 8.02 -7.56 15.51
CA TYR A 25 7.08 -8.47 14.84
C TYR A 25 6.99 -9.85 15.51
N ASN A 26 8.09 -10.35 16.07
CA ASN A 26 8.08 -11.59 16.87
C ASN A 26 7.29 -11.47 18.20
N LYS A 27 7.03 -10.24 18.67
CA LYS A 27 6.11 -9.99 19.81
C LYS A 27 4.66 -9.96 19.33
N PHE A 28 4.39 -9.40 18.16
CA PHE A 28 3.04 -9.18 17.65
C PHE A 28 2.45 -10.39 16.92
N PHE A 29 3.27 -11.22 16.30
CA PHE A 29 2.86 -12.33 15.45
C PHE A 29 3.56 -13.63 15.86
N MET A 30 2.81 -14.72 15.82
CA MET A 30 3.27 -16.09 16.02
C MET A 30 3.74 -16.69 14.69
N ASN A 31 4.40 -17.85 14.74
CA ASN A 31 4.90 -18.53 13.54
C ASN A 31 3.79 -18.96 12.57
N ASP A 32 2.58 -19.19 13.08
CA ASP A 32 1.38 -19.55 12.33
C ASP A 32 0.44 -18.35 12.08
N SER A 33 0.83 -17.14 12.49
CA SER A 33 0.09 -15.94 12.16
C SER A 33 0.08 -15.68 10.66
N VAL A 34 -1.01 -15.13 10.13
CA VAL A 34 -1.15 -14.85 8.69
C VAL A 34 -1.60 -13.42 8.44
N ILE A 35 -0.94 -12.73 7.52
CA ILE A 35 -1.50 -11.53 6.89
C ILE A 35 -1.93 -11.86 5.46
N THR A 36 -3.14 -11.47 5.08
CA THR A 36 -3.64 -11.66 3.70
C THR A 36 -4.08 -10.33 3.13
N LEU A 37 -3.48 -9.94 2.01
CA LEU A 37 -4.02 -8.87 1.16
C LEU A 37 -4.72 -9.51 -0.03
N SER A 38 -5.99 -9.15 -0.27
CA SER A 38 -6.75 -9.69 -1.41
C SER A 38 -5.98 -9.61 -2.72
N GLN A 39 -5.28 -8.50 -2.98
CA GLN A 39 -4.56 -8.23 -4.21
C GLN A 39 -3.15 -8.85 -4.33
N ALA A 40 -2.55 -9.30 -3.21
CA ALA A 40 -1.15 -9.75 -3.16
C ALA A 40 -0.95 -11.20 -2.68
N GLY A 41 -1.93 -11.80 -2.00
CA GLY A 41 -1.81 -13.13 -1.43
C GLY A 41 -1.64 -13.12 0.10
N SER A 42 -1.12 -14.23 0.64
CA SER A 42 -0.98 -14.47 2.09
C SER A 42 0.48 -14.67 2.49
N PHE A 43 0.86 -14.15 3.65
CA PHE A 43 2.21 -14.21 4.21
C PHE A 43 2.11 -14.75 5.63
N SER A 44 2.92 -15.77 5.96
CA SER A 44 2.78 -16.52 7.20
C SER A 44 4.04 -16.40 8.07
N GLY A 45 3.82 -16.15 9.36
CA GLY A 45 4.89 -15.96 10.33
C GLY A 45 5.48 -14.55 10.32
N PRO A 46 6.18 -14.15 11.40
CA PRO A 46 6.60 -12.78 11.62
C PRO A 46 7.54 -12.24 10.54
N GLN A 47 8.40 -13.09 9.97
CA GLN A 47 9.36 -12.68 8.93
C GLN A 47 8.66 -12.33 7.61
N ASP A 48 7.84 -13.23 7.06
CA ASP A 48 7.13 -12.99 5.80
C ASP A 48 6.14 -11.81 5.93
N ILE A 49 5.46 -11.70 7.09
CA ILE A 49 4.58 -10.55 7.39
C ILE A 49 5.40 -9.24 7.44
N SER A 50 6.55 -9.25 8.12
CA SER A 50 7.42 -8.06 8.23
C SER A 50 7.92 -7.61 6.87
N GLU A 51 8.37 -8.53 6.04
CA GLU A 51 8.85 -8.22 4.69
C GLU A 51 7.75 -7.54 3.87
N TYR A 52 6.54 -8.12 3.87
CA TYR A 52 5.42 -7.55 3.13
C TYR A 52 4.98 -6.17 3.66
N VAL A 53 4.86 -6.00 4.97
CA VAL A 53 4.49 -4.69 5.53
C VAL A 53 5.60 -3.66 5.31
N SER A 54 6.87 -4.07 5.28
CA SER A 54 7.98 -3.17 4.97
C SER A 54 7.85 -2.55 3.57
N PHE A 55 7.40 -3.32 2.59
CA PHE A 55 7.12 -2.83 1.23
C PHE A 55 6.03 -1.74 1.20
N ALA A 56 5.01 -1.86 2.06
CA ALA A 56 3.92 -0.88 2.16
C ALA A 56 4.24 0.30 3.10
N SER A 57 5.51 0.54 3.43
CA SER A 57 5.95 1.52 4.43
C SER A 57 7.21 2.28 3.99
N TYR A 58 7.72 3.17 4.84
CA TYR A 58 8.97 3.92 4.59
C TYR A 58 10.21 3.02 4.39
N ALA A 59 10.15 1.73 4.72
CA ALA A 59 11.25 0.78 4.51
C ALA A 59 11.38 0.30 3.05
N SER A 60 10.38 0.59 2.21
CA SER A 60 10.41 0.38 0.76
C SER A 60 11.26 1.45 0.08
N SER A 61 11.96 1.08 -0.98
CA SER A 61 12.73 2.05 -1.79
C SER A 61 11.82 3.03 -2.55
N TYR A 62 10.50 2.84 -2.53
CA TYR A 62 9.52 3.64 -3.26
C TYR A 62 8.90 4.76 -2.45
N PHE A 63 9.10 4.76 -1.13
CA PHE A 63 8.55 5.75 -0.24
C PHE A 63 9.68 6.50 0.48
N GLU A 64 9.70 7.82 0.34
CA GLU A 64 10.58 8.69 1.13
C GLU A 64 10.09 8.75 2.58
N THR A 65 8.78 8.92 2.75
CA THR A 65 8.14 8.87 4.06
C THR A 65 6.78 8.18 3.96
N SER A 66 6.36 7.59 5.06
CA SER A 66 4.97 7.20 5.26
C SER A 66 4.55 7.53 6.68
N SER A 67 3.31 7.93 6.87
CA SER A 67 2.75 8.17 8.20
C SER A 67 1.29 7.79 8.25
N THR A 68 0.81 7.39 9.42
CA THR A 68 -0.61 7.08 9.64
C THR A 68 -1.30 8.32 10.19
N LEU A 69 -2.49 8.66 9.66
CA LEU A 69 -3.30 9.71 10.25
C LEU A 69 -3.81 9.28 11.62
N PRO A 70 -3.84 10.20 12.60
CA PRO A 70 -4.45 9.90 13.88
C PRO A 70 -5.97 9.72 13.75
N GLY A 71 -6.51 8.85 14.61
CA GLY A 71 -7.95 8.57 14.70
C GLY A 71 -8.41 7.44 13.78
N ASP A 72 -7.68 6.34 13.74
CA ASP A 72 -8.20 5.06 13.24
C ASP A 72 -9.59 4.77 13.81
N ASP A 73 -10.49 4.25 12.97
CA ASP A 73 -11.82 3.83 13.40
C ASP A 73 -11.80 2.33 13.74
N PHE A 74 -11.83 2.02 15.03
CA PHE A 74 -11.82 0.66 15.56
C PHE A 74 -13.22 0.21 15.98
N ALA A 75 -13.71 -0.87 15.38
CA ALA A 75 -14.94 -1.53 15.76
C ALA A 75 -14.65 -2.99 16.15
N LEU A 76 -15.15 -3.43 17.32
CA LEU A 76 -15.16 -4.84 17.65
C LEU A 76 -16.15 -5.56 16.72
N HIS A 77 -15.62 -6.48 15.92
CA HIS A 77 -16.38 -7.26 14.96
C HIS A 77 -17.01 -8.50 15.62
N SER A 78 -16.20 -9.30 16.33
CA SER A 78 -16.66 -10.53 16.98
C SER A 78 -15.81 -10.91 18.19
N ILE A 79 -16.36 -11.77 19.05
CA ILE A 79 -15.68 -12.43 20.16
C ILE A 79 -15.90 -13.93 20.00
N ASP A 80 -14.81 -14.70 19.96
CA ASP A 80 -14.84 -16.16 19.98
C ASP A 80 -14.45 -16.65 21.39
N GLN A 81 -15.45 -17.13 22.13
CA GLN A 81 -15.24 -17.60 23.51
C GLN A 81 -14.45 -18.92 23.56
N ASP A 82 -14.62 -19.77 22.54
CA ASP A 82 -14.07 -21.12 22.53
C ASP A 82 -12.57 -21.07 22.21
N HIS A 83 -12.18 -20.24 21.25
CA HIS A 83 -10.78 -20.06 20.84
C HIS A 83 -10.07 -18.95 21.61
N GLY A 84 -10.79 -18.14 22.37
CA GLY A 84 -10.15 -17.10 23.17
C GLY A 84 -9.77 -15.85 22.35
N THR A 85 -10.48 -15.53 21.27
CA THR A 85 -10.05 -14.49 20.30
C THR A 85 -11.04 -13.34 20.18
N CYS A 86 -10.51 -12.18 19.78
CA CYS A 86 -11.29 -10.99 19.45
C CYS A 86 -10.93 -10.53 18.05
N THR A 87 -11.94 -10.27 17.21
CA THR A 87 -11.74 -9.72 15.87
C THR A 87 -12.18 -8.27 15.81
N PHE A 88 -11.36 -7.41 15.21
CA PHE A 88 -11.61 -5.98 15.05
C PHE A 88 -11.61 -5.59 13.59
N ASP A 89 -12.56 -4.76 13.20
CA ASP A 89 -12.53 -4.00 11.97
C ASP A 89 -11.85 -2.65 12.24
N VAL A 90 -10.81 -2.35 11.48
CA VAL A 90 -10.04 -1.10 11.58
C VAL A 90 -10.09 -0.38 10.24
N LYS A 91 -10.48 0.89 10.24
CA LYS A 91 -10.37 1.76 9.07
C LYS A 91 -9.29 2.78 9.34
N ARG A 92 -8.31 2.84 8.44
CA ARG A 92 -7.09 3.62 8.62
C ARG A 92 -6.81 4.47 7.39
N ALA A 93 -6.18 5.62 7.61
CA ALA A 93 -5.65 6.45 6.55
C ALA A 93 -4.14 6.62 6.71
N SER A 94 -3.41 6.64 5.61
CA SER A 94 -1.96 6.86 5.60
C SER A 94 -1.54 7.85 4.54
N PHE A 95 -0.53 8.63 4.85
CA PHE A 95 0.22 9.49 3.96
C PHE A 95 1.39 8.73 3.38
N TYR A 96 1.66 8.94 2.10
CA TYR A 96 2.88 8.49 1.44
C TYR A 96 3.51 9.66 0.71
N THR A 97 4.82 9.83 0.86
CA THR A 97 5.66 10.62 -0.07
C THR A 97 6.50 9.64 -0.86
N PHE A 98 6.49 9.77 -2.18
CA PHE A 98 7.15 8.85 -3.10
C PHE A 98 8.57 9.30 -3.41
N SER A 99 9.50 8.35 -3.41
CA SER A 99 10.89 8.52 -3.85
C SER A 99 11.09 7.96 -5.25
N ALA A 100 12.19 8.33 -5.92
CA ALA A 100 12.65 7.57 -7.08
C ALA A 100 12.98 6.12 -6.65
N PRO A 101 12.73 5.10 -7.49
CA PRO A 101 12.33 5.15 -8.90
C PRO A 101 10.82 5.30 -9.15
N ALA A 102 9.99 5.36 -8.11
CA ALA A 102 8.60 5.77 -8.26
C ALA A 102 8.51 7.25 -8.67
N PHE A 103 7.30 7.74 -8.90
CA PHE A 103 7.08 9.14 -9.25
C PHE A 103 7.51 10.06 -8.09
N ALA A 104 8.78 10.50 -8.10
CA ALA A 104 9.38 11.24 -7.01
C ALA A 104 8.61 12.53 -6.71
N ARG A 105 8.50 12.89 -5.43
CA ARG A 105 7.79 14.08 -4.93
C ARG A 105 6.26 14.03 -5.07
N ALA A 106 5.69 12.98 -5.65
CA ALA A 106 4.28 12.71 -5.44
C ALA A 106 4.04 12.46 -3.96
N SER A 107 2.85 12.83 -3.49
CA SER A 107 2.37 12.35 -2.21
C SER A 107 0.88 12.12 -2.25
N ALA A 108 0.39 11.18 -1.46
CA ALA A 108 -1.02 10.81 -1.46
C ALA A 108 -1.47 10.40 -0.07
N TRP A 109 -2.67 10.85 0.29
CA TRP A 109 -3.45 10.23 1.35
C TRP A 109 -4.23 9.07 0.77
N VAL A 110 -4.22 7.92 1.45
CA VAL A 110 -5.02 6.76 1.07
C VAL A 110 -5.71 6.17 2.29
N ALA A 111 -6.90 5.60 2.09
CA ALA A 111 -7.62 4.87 3.13
C ALA A 111 -7.60 3.39 2.81
N TYR A 112 -7.52 2.56 3.86
CA TYR A 112 -7.60 1.11 3.74
C TYR A 112 -8.24 0.51 4.99
N GLY A 113 -8.72 -0.72 4.81
CA GLY A 113 -9.35 -1.51 5.85
C GLY A 113 -8.42 -2.61 6.35
N LEU A 114 -8.51 -2.91 7.64
CA LEU A 114 -7.93 -4.08 8.27
C LEU A 114 -9.02 -4.85 9.00
N ARG A 115 -8.93 -6.18 8.99
CA ARG A 115 -9.61 -7.05 9.95
C ARG A 115 -8.57 -7.82 10.74
N LEU A 116 -8.46 -7.51 12.03
CA LEU A 116 -7.42 -8.03 12.91
C LEU A 116 -8.03 -9.03 13.89
N THR A 117 -7.53 -10.26 13.93
CA THR A 117 -7.91 -11.25 14.95
C THR A 117 -6.77 -11.42 15.93
N LEU A 118 -7.05 -11.15 17.19
CA LEU A 118 -6.09 -11.18 18.29
C LEU A 118 -6.46 -12.28 19.29
N GLU A 119 -5.45 -13.02 19.74
CA GLU A 119 -5.57 -13.95 20.86
C GLU A 119 -5.50 -13.18 22.18
N GLN A 120 -6.51 -13.31 23.05
CA GLN A 120 -6.58 -12.56 24.30
C GLN A 120 -5.43 -12.83 25.27
N ARG A 121 -4.94 -14.06 25.34
CA ARG A 121 -3.98 -14.47 26.37
C ARG A 121 -2.58 -13.95 26.10
N SER A 122 -2.13 -14.06 24.85
CA SER A 122 -0.81 -13.62 24.41
C SER A 122 -0.82 -12.16 23.92
N ALA A 123 -1.99 -11.62 23.60
CA ALA A 123 -2.17 -10.38 22.83
C ALA A 123 -1.48 -10.42 21.45
N ALA A 124 -1.21 -11.62 20.92
CA ALA A 124 -0.66 -11.81 19.57
C ALA A 124 -1.77 -11.77 18.52
N PHE A 125 -1.45 -11.27 17.34
CA PHE A 125 -2.34 -11.26 16.18
C PHE A 125 -2.24 -12.61 15.47
N ILE A 126 -3.33 -13.37 15.45
CA ILE A 126 -3.43 -14.64 14.72
C ILE A 126 -3.60 -14.35 13.23
N SER A 127 -4.45 -13.37 12.89
CA SER A 127 -4.64 -12.99 11.49
C SER A 127 -4.85 -11.50 11.31
N ALA A 128 -4.41 -11.01 10.16
CA ALA A 128 -4.67 -9.67 9.68
C ALA A 128 -5.10 -9.73 8.21
N TYR A 129 -6.34 -9.37 7.91
CA TYR A 129 -6.77 -9.21 6.52
C TYR A 129 -6.71 -7.75 6.16
N VAL A 130 -6.19 -7.45 4.98
CA VAL A 130 -6.00 -6.09 4.49
C VAL A 130 -6.87 -5.89 3.26
N TYR A 131 -7.53 -4.74 3.17
CA TYR A 131 -8.28 -4.34 1.99
C TYR A 131 -7.92 -2.91 1.59
N TYR A 132 -7.36 -2.77 0.40
CA TYR A 132 -7.26 -1.49 -0.27
C TYR A 132 -8.40 -1.35 -1.29
N PRO A 133 -9.07 -0.19 -1.35
CA PRO A 133 -9.97 0.12 -2.45
C PRO A 133 -9.27 -0.03 -3.81
N VAL A 134 -9.99 -0.54 -4.81
CA VAL A 134 -9.46 -0.72 -6.17
C VAL A 134 -8.85 0.57 -6.75
N PRO A 135 -9.48 1.75 -6.62
CA PRO A 135 -8.88 3.00 -7.11
C PRO A 135 -7.53 3.31 -6.45
N THR A 136 -7.34 2.96 -5.17
CA THR A 136 -6.07 3.13 -4.47
C THR A 136 -4.97 2.25 -5.06
N MET A 137 -5.27 0.98 -5.34
CA MET A 137 -4.29 0.07 -5.96
C MET A 137 -3.94 0.49 -7.38
N ARG A 138 -4.93 0.95 -8.16
CA ARG A 138 -4.69 1.50 -9.49
C ARG A 138 -3.84 2.76 -9.45
N LEU A 139 -4.07 3.67 -8.50
CA LEU A 139 -3.21 4.83 -8.34
C LEU A 139 -1.74 4.44 -8.11
N PHE A 140 -1.47 3.53 -7.18
CA PHE A 140 -0.09 3.12 -6.91
C PHE A 140 0.55 2.46 -8.13
N PHE A 141 -0.09 1.43 -8.69
CA PHE A 141 0.54 0.64 -9.73
C PHE A 141 0.40 1.24 -11.14
N GLU A 142 -0.78 1.72 -11.53
CA GLU A 142 -1.04 2.25 -12.88
C GLU A 142 -0.59 3.70 -13.06
N SER A 143 -0.37 4.45 -11.98
CA SER A 143 0.14 5.83 -12.03
C SER A 143 1.56 5.96 -11.44
N PHE A 144 1.74 5.79 -10.13
CA PHE A 144 3.01 6.16 -9.48
C PHE A 144 4.17 5.19 -9.73
N PHE A 145 3.88 3.91 -9.94
CA PHE A 145 4.89 2.89 -10.26
C PHE A 145 4.98 2.57 -11.76
N ASN A 146 4.16 3.22 -12.59
CA ASN A 146 4.15 3.02 -14.04
C ASN A 146 5.08 4.00 -14.77
N THR A 147 6.35 4.07 -14.35
CA THR A 147 7.35 5.01 -14.88
C THR A 147 8.46 4.27 -15.62
N ALA A 148 9.17 4.96 -16.52
CA ALA A 148 10.33 4.40 -17.20
C ALA A 148 11.46 4.07 -16.21
N GLU A 149 11.61 4.91 -15.18
CA GLU A 149 12.55 4.74 -14.08
C GLU A 149 12.25 3.46 -13.29
N MET A 150 10.98 3.16 -13.05
CA MET A 150 10.57 1.92 -12.36
C MET A 150 10.88 0.68 -13.22
N LEU A 151 10.58 0.72 -14.52
CA LEU A 151 10.95 -0.39 -15.43
C LEU A 151 12.46 -0.61 -15.43
N ASN A 152 13.23 0.47 -15.50
CA ASN A 152 14.68 0.41 -15.44
C ASN A 152 15.19 -0.14 -14.11
N PHE A 153 14.60 0.25 -12.98
CA PHE A 153 14.94 -0.27 -11.66
C PHE A 153 14.72 -1.78 -11.57
N VAL A 154 13.54 -2.27 -11.99
CA VAL A 154 13.20 -3.70 -11.98
C VAL A 154 14.20 -4.47 -12.84
N CYS A 155 14.44 -4.04 -14.08
CA CYS A 155 15.34 -4.73 -15.00
C CYS A 155 16.81 -4.64 -14.60
N SER A 156 17.24 -3.52 -14.01
CA SER A 156 18.60 -3.38 -13.49
C SER A 156 18.83 -4.31 -12.31
N THR A 157 17.86 -4.38 -11.38
CA THR A 157 17.89 -5.33 -10.26
C THR A 157 17.93 -6.76 -10.79
N PHE A 158 17.08 -7.09 -11.76
CA PHE A 158 17.03 -8.42 -12.35
C PHE A 158 18.37 -8.83 -12.98
N LYS A 159 18.97 -7.94 -13.78
CA LYS A 159 20.26 -8.20 -14.42
C LYS A 159 21.41 -8.30 -13.42
N GLN A 160 21.45 -7.43 -12.41
CA GLN A 160 22.61 -7.29 -11.52
C GLN A 160 22.58 -8.23 -10.32
N LYS A 161 21.40 -8.55 -9.79
CA LYS A 161 21.23 -9.34 -8.56
C LYS A 161 20.75 -10.77 -8.82
N CYS A 162 20.15 -11.02 -9.97
CA CYS A 162 19.45 -12.28 -10.27
C CYS A 162 20.00 -12.96 -11.54
N SER A 163 21.33 -13.04 -11.67
CA SER A 163 22.00 -13.53 -12.88
C SER A 163 21.56 -14.94 -13.31
N ALA A 164 21.26 -15.83 -12.35
CA ALA A 164 20.75 -17.17 -12.63
C ALA A 164 19.39 -17.11 -13.36
N GLN A 165 18.45 -16.33 -12.83
CA GLN A 165 17.14 -16.15 -13.44
C GLN A 165 17.22 -15.33 -14.73
N TRP A 166 18.13 -14.35 -14.82
CA TRP A 166 18.42 -13.63 -16.07
C TRP A 166 18.81 -14.61 -17.19
N ALA A 167 19.72 -15.56 -16.90
CA ALA A 167 20.12 -16.59 -17.85
C ALA A 167 18.99 -17.56 -18.23
N GLN A 168 18.08 -17.87 -17.30
CA GLN A 168 16.90 -18.70 -17.57
C GLN A 168 15.93 -18.05 -18.56
N ASN A 169 15.96 -16.72 -18.70
CA ASN A 169 15.20 -15.98 -19.71
C ASN A 169 15.94 -15.92 -21.07
N HIS A 170 17.01 -16.72 -21.23
CA HIS A 170 17.89 -16.73 -22.40
C HIS A 170 18.59 -15.39 -22.65
N TRP A 171 18.83 -14.63 -21.59
CA TRP A 171 19.57 -13.37 -21.62
C TRP A 171 20.96 -13.56 -21.02
N ASN A 172 21.94 -12.81 -21.52
CA ASN A 172 23.32 -12.84 -21.02
C ASN A 172 23.77 -11.44 -20.58
N GLU A 173 25.01 -11.30 -20.12
CA GLU A 173 25.54 -10.01 -19.65
C GLU A 173 25.55 -8.93 -20.73
N SER A 174 25.67 -9.31 -22.00
CA SER A 174 25.61 -8.41 -23.16
C SER A 174 24.19 -8.06 -23.58
N THR A 175 23.16 -8.75 -23.10
CA THR A 175 21.75 -8.39 -23.36
C THR A 175 21.48 -6.99 -22.78
N PRO A 176 21.09 -6.01 -23.63
CA PRO A 176 20.85 -4.66 -23.14
C PRO A 176 19.55 -4.59 -22.30
N ILE A 177 19.51 -3.64 -21.37
CA ILE A 177 18.42 -3.51 -20.38
C ILE A 177 17.06 -3.23 -21.05
N ASP A 178 17.07 -2.59 -22.23
CA ASP A 178 15.90 -2.27 -23.04
C ASP A 178 15.12 -3.51 -23.50
N VAL A 179 15.78 -4.65 -23.68
CA VAL A 179 15.11 -5.94 -23.95
C VAL A 179 14.21 -6.29 -22.77
N CYS A 180 14.74 -6.22 -21.54
CA CYS A 180 13.96 -6.50 -20.34
C CYS A 180 12.84 -5.47 -20.13
N THR A 181 13.11 -4.17 -20.29
CA THR A 181 12.08 -3.15 -20.05
C THR A 181 10.97 -3.22 -21.08
N THR A 182 11.28 -3.59 -22.33
CA THR A 182 10.30 -3.84 -23.38
C THR A 182 9.41 -5.04 -23.05
N GLU A 183 9.98 -6.17 -22.63
CA GLU A 183 9.19 -7.34 -22.22
C GLU A 183 8.35 -7.04 -20.96
N LEU A 184 8.92 -6.32 -19.99
CA LEU A 184 8.20 -5.91 -18.79
C LEU A 184 7.00 -5.01 -19.13
N ALA A 185 7.18 -4.01 -20.00
CA ALA A 185 6.13 -3.09 -20.41
C ALA A 185 4.93 -3.76 -21.10
N ARG A 186 5.12 -4.95 -21.69
CA ARG A 186 4.04 -5.74 -22.31
C ARG A 186 3.12 -6.43 -21.31
N LEU A 187 3.57 -6.62 -20.06
CA LEU A 187 2.74 -7.24 -19.04
C LEU A 187 1.66 -6.26 -18.56
N PRO A 188 0.47 -6.75 -18.17
CA PRO A 188 -0.51 -5.91 -17.50
C PRO A 188 0.10 -5.36 -16.20
N MET A 189 -0.25 -4.13 -15.84
CA MET A 189 0.24 -3.53 -14.59
C MET A 189 -0.37 -4.26 -13.38
N VAL A 190 -1.69 -4.45 -13.43
CA VAL A 190 -2.51 -5.23 -12.51
C VAL A 190 -3.53 -6.04 -13.34
N GLU A 191 -4.15 -7.06 -12.74
CA GLU A 191 -5.13 -7.91 -13.39
C GLU A 191 -6.52 -7.86 -12.74
N GLY A 192 -7.54 -7.94 -13.59
CA GLY A 192 -8.94 -8.05 -13.17
C GLY A 192 -9.51 -6.79 -12.49
N ASN A 193 -10.78 -6.91 -12.10
CA ASN A 193 -11.53 -5.78 -11.53
C ASN A 193 -11.08 -5.39 -10.12
N LEU A 194 -10.32 -6.24 -9.44
CA LEU A 194 -9.82 -5.99 -8.09
C LEU A 194 -8.36 -5.52 -8.07
N ALA A 195 -7.76 -5.27 -9.23
CA ALA A 195 -6.37 -4.83 -9.39
C ALA A 195 -5.37 -5.78 -8.71
N TYR A 196 -5.48 -7.08 -8.98
CA TYR A 196 -4.55 -8.10 -8.49
C TYR A 196 -3.15 -7.84 -9.07
N PHE A 197 -2.12 -7.92 -8.24
CA PHE A 197 -0.74 -7.73 -8.69
C PHE A 197 0.18 -8.90 -8.32
N ASN A 198 -0.36 -10.03 -7.85
CA ASN A 198 0.39 -11.25 -7.52
C ASN A 198 0.55 -12.24 -8.69
N GLN A 199 0.04 -11.92 -9.87
CA GLN A 199 0.07 -12.80 -11.05
C GLN A 199 1.19 -12.42 -12.02
N LYS A 200 1.08 -12.80 -13.31
CA LYS A 200 2.04 -12.44 -14.36
C LYS A 200 1.91 -10.95 -14.77
N THR A 201 2.10 -10.07 -13.79
CA THR A 201 1.92 -8.62 -13.91
C THR A 201 3.26 -7.89 -13.74
N ARG A 202 3.28 -6.62 -14.13
CA ARG A 202 4.37 -5.70 -13.77
C ARG A 202 4.36 -5.39 -12.28
N GLY A 203 3.19 -5.22 -11.66
CA GLY A 203 3.07 -4.92 -10.24
C GLY A 203 3.76 -5.95 -9.35
N CYS A 204 3.66 -7.24 -9.69
CA CYS A 204 4.35 -8.32 -8.98
C CYS A 204 5.88 -8.13 -9.02
N ARG A 205 6.41 -7.85 -10.22
CA ARG A 205 7.85 -7.68 -10.46
C ARG A 205 8.38 -6.37 -9.87
N ILE A 206 7.55 -5.33 -9.78
CA ILE A 206 7.87 -4.10 -9.06
C ILE A 206 8.06 -4.43 -7.57
N LEU A 207 7.08 -5.07 -6.93
CA LEU A 207 7.20 -5.47 -5.53
C LEU A 207 8.45 -6.33 -5.27
N HIS A 208 8.64 -7.39 -6.04
CA HIS A 208 9.77 -8.29 -5.83
C HIS A 208 11.11 -7.72 -6.25
N ALA A 209 11.16 -6.63 -7.03
CA ALA A 209 12.43 -5.96 -7.32
C ALA A 209 12.95 -5.21 -6.10
N ASP A 210 12.08 -4.58 -5.30
CA ASP A 210 12.49 -3.96 -4.03
C ASP A 210 13.09 -5.01 -3.08
N PHE A 211 12.47 -6.20 -3.02
CA PHE A 211 12.96 -7.30 -2.20
C PHE A 211 14.25 -7.92 -2.76
N ALA A 212 14.30 -8.20 -4.07
CA ALA A 212 15.47 -8.79 -4.72
C ALA A 212 16.72 -7.89 -4.68
N ALA A 213 16.52 -6.57 -4.56
CA ALA A 213 17.62 -5.63 -4.35
C ALA A 213 18.33 -5.87 -2.99
N LYS A 214 17.60 -6.43 -2.01
CA LYS A 214 18.05 -6.68 -0.64
C LYS A 214 18.41 -8.17 -0.41
N ASP A 215 17.63 -9.09 -0.98
CA ASP A 215 17.79 -10.53 -0.82
C ASP A 215 17.47 -11.30 -2.12
N SER A 216 18.44 -12.09 -2.59
CA SER A 216 18.31 -12.94 -3.78
C SER A 216 17.22 -14.01 -3.71
N PHE A 217 16.66 -14.31 -2.52
CA PHE A 217 15.53 -15.22 -2.37
C PHE A 217 14.33 -14.84 -3.27
N HIS A 218 14.17 -13.54 -3.57
CA HIS A 218 13.08 -13.01 -4.38
C HIS A 218 13.33 -13.01 -5.89
N CYS A 219 14.55 -13.35 -6.32
CA CYS A 219 14.92 -13.36 -7.73
C CYS A 219 14.04 -14.22 -8.65
N PRO A 220 13.53 -15.41 -8.25
CA PRO A 220 12.59 -16.21 -9.04
C PRO A 220 11.38 -15.41 -9.53
N HIS A 221 10.88 -14.46 -8.74
CA HIS A 221 9.68 -13.67 -9.04
C HIS A 221 9.90 -12.58 -10.10
N LEU A 222 11.16 -12.24 -10.41
CA LEU A 222 11.49 -11.30 -11.49
C LEU A 222 11.51 -11.97 -12.88
N SER A 223 11.58 -13.30 -12.94
CA SER A 223 11.69 -14.07 -14.18
C SER A 223 10.42 -13.97 -15.05
N PHE A 224 10.57 -13.92 -16.38
CA PHE A 224 9.43 -13.97 -17.33
C PHE A 224 9.01 -15.40 -17.68
N VAL A 225 9.92 -16.36 -17.46
CA VAL A 225 9.63 -17.79 -17.47
C VAL A 225 9.31 -18.28 -16.05
N PRO A 226 8.47 -19.32 -15.87
CA PRO A 226 8.18 -19.88 -14.55
C PRO A 226 9.44 -20.43 -13.88
N VAL A 227 9.72 -19.97 -12.66
CA VAL A 227 10.85 -20.41 -11.83
C VAL A 227 10.33 -20.61 -10.41
N PRO A 228 10.45 -21.82 -9.83
CA PRO A 228 10.05 -22.03 -8.44
C PRO A 228 10.90 -21.19 -7.49
N ASP A 229 10.28 -20.64 -6.46
CA ASP A 229 10.99 -20.03 -5.33
C ASP A 229 11.61 -21.08 -4.39
N GLY A 230 12.27 -20.64 -3.32
CA GLY A 230 12.85 -21.56 -2.34
C GLY A 230 11.83 -22.41 -1.57
N LYS A 231 10.54 -22.10 -1.66
CA LYS A 231 9.41 -22.88 -1.11
C LYS A 231 8.71 -23.73 -2.18
N GLY A 232 9.19 -23.70 -3.44
CA GLY A 232 8.64 -24.45 -4.56
C GLY A 232 7.43 -23.80 -5.23
N HIS A 233 7.07 -22.56 -4.89
CA HIS A 233 5.93 -21.87 -5.47
C HIS A 233 6.29 -21.13 -6.77
N LEU A 234 5.33 -21.05 -7.69
CA LEU A 234 5.44 -20.31 -8.95
C LEU A 234 4.75 -18.94 -8.85
N ILE A 235 5.24 -18.08 -7.96
CA ILE A 235 4.67 -16.75 -7.73
C ILE A 235 4.97 -15.81 -8.91
N CYS A 236 4.09 -14.83 -9.14
CA CYS A 236 4.11 -13.93 -10.30
C CYS A 236 3.90 -14.63 -11.66
N GLN A 237 3.21 -15.77 -11.62
CA GLN A 237 2.81 -16.57 -12.78
C GLN A 237 1.26 -16.71 -12.79
N PRO A 238 0.65 -17.19 -13.89
CA PRO A 238 -0.81 -17.12 -14.11
C PRO A 238 -1.70 -17.90 -13.13
N GLU A 239 -1.15 -18.78 -12.29
CA GLU A 239 -1.91 -19.81 -11.57
C GLU A 239 -2.15 -19.50 -10.07
N GLU A 240 -1.94 -18.27 -9.62
CA GLU A 240 -2.18 -17.95 -8.21
C GLU A 240 -3.66 -17.79 -7.85
N THR A 241 -4.00 -18.31 -6.66
CA THR A 241 -5.35 -18.21 -6.09
C THR A 241 -5.68 -16.75 -5.78
N ARG A 242 -6.76 -16.26 -6.39
CA ARG A 242 -7.29 -14.93 -6.13
C ARG A 242 -8.17 -14.97 -4.89
N THR A 243 -7.89 -14.10 -3.93
CA THR A 243 -8.74 -13.94 -2.75
C THR A 243 -9.55 -12.66 -2.88
N THR A 244 -10.89 -12.78 -2.87
CA THR A 244 -11.75 -11.60 -2.93
C THR A 244 -11.84 -10.93 -1.55
N PRO A 245 -12.09 -9.60 -1.48
CA PRO A 245 -12.34 -8.93 -0.21
C PRO A 245 -13.48 -9.61 0.58
N HIS A 246 -14.52 -10.08 -0.10
CA HIS A 246 -15.63 -10.79 0.53
C HIS A 246 -15.20 -12.12 1.16
N ALA A 247 -14.28 -12.87 0.53
CA ALA A 247 -13.73 -14.09 1.11
C ALA A 247 -12.90 -13.82 2.38
N LEU A 248 -12.36 -12.61 2.53
CA LEU A 248 -11.71 -12.13 3.76
C LEU A 248 -12.71 -11.55 4.79
N GLY A 249 -14.01 -11.61 4.47
CA GLY A 249 -15.09 -11.12 5.31
C GLY A 249 -15.37 -9.63 5.19
N PHE A 250 -14.75 -8.91 4.25
CA PHE A 250 -15.11 -7.53 3.96
C PHE A 250 -16.42 -7.50 3.16
N ASP A 251 -17.52 -7.30 3.86
CA ASP A 251 -18.84 -7.15 3.28
C ASP A 251 -19.12 -5.71 2.81
N ALA A 252 -20.31 -5.49 2.23
CA ALA A 252 -20.72 -4.19 1.76
C ALA A 252 -20.80 -3.15 2.89
N ALA A 253 -21.14 -3.56 4.12
CA ALA A 253 -21.23 -2.64 5.25
C ALA A 253 -19.85 -2.12 5.66
N PHE A 254 -18.85 -3.00 5.70
CA PHE A 254 -17.46 -2.60 5.92
C PHE A 254 -16.96 -1.65 4.83
N ILE A 255 -17.19 -1.99 3.56
CA ILE A 255 -16.74 -1.18 2.41
C ILE A 255 -17.38 0.21 2.45
N ASN A 256 -18.71 0.30 2.63
CA ASN A 256 -19.40 1.58 2.76
C ASN A 256 -18.89 2.38 3.98
N GLY A 257 -18.59 1.70 5.09
CA GLY A 257 -17.99 2.31 6.26
C GLY A 257 -16.58 2.86 5.99
N LEU A 258 -15.78 2.16 5.18
CA LEU A 258 -14.45 2.61 4.74
C LEU A 258 -14.56 3.84 3.84
N ASP A 259 -15.51 3.87 2.92
CA ASP A 259 -15.76 5.04 2.07
C ASP A 259 -16.20 6.26 2.89
N ALA A 260 -17.10 6.07 3.86
CA ALA A 260 -17.51 7.12 4.78
C ALA A 260 -16.33 7.63 5.63
N PHE A 261 -15.50 6.72 6.13
CA PHE A 261 -14.27 7.06 6.84
C PHE A 261 -13.32 7.87 5.94
N ALA A 262 -13.05 7.40 4.73
CA ALA A 262 -12.18 8.09 3.77
C ALA A 262 -12.69 9.51 3.46
N ALA A 263 -13.99 9.65 3.18
CA ALA A 263 -14.63 10.95 2.94
C ALA A 263 -14.49 11.88 4.16
N SER A 264 -14.66 11.37 5.39
CA SER A 264 -14.47 12.14 6.63
C SER A 264 -13.03 12.63 6.82
N ARG A 265 -12.06 12.02 6.13
CA ARG A 265 -10.64 12.41 6.12
C ARG A 265 -10.25 13.27 4.91
N GLY A 266 -11.22 13.66 4.08
CA GLY A 266 -10.95 14.41 2.85
C GLY A 266 -10.23 13.59 1.77
N ILE A 267 -10.34 12.26 1.84
CA ILE A 267 -9.82 11.34 0.83
C ILE A 267 -10.94 11.09 -0.19
N ASN A 268 -10.66 11.33 -1.47
CA ASN A 268 -11.64 11.13 -2.52
C ASN A 268 -11.83 9.62 -2.76
N THR A 269 -13.04 9.13 -2.50
CA THR A 269 -13.38 7.70 -2.62
C THR A 269 -13.41 7.21 -4.06
N ALA A 270 -13.70 8.08 -5.04
CA ALA A 270 -13.68 7.71 -6.45
C ALA A 270 -12.27 7.43 -6.95
N THR A 271 -11.27 8.17 -6.46
CA THR A 271 -9.85 7.96 -6.78
C THR A 271 -9.10 7.15 -5.72
N GLY A 272 -9.77 6.78 -4.63
CA GLY A 272 -9.20 6.07 -3.48
C GLY A 272 -8.07 6.83 -2.77
N SER A 273 -7.94 8.13 -3.05
CA SER A 273 -6.80 8.94 -2.65
C SER A 273 -7.05 10.44 -2.69
N ASN A 274 -6.24 11.20 -1.97
CA ASN A 274 -6.06 12.62 -2.21
C ASN A 274 -4.58 12.87 -2.52
N VAL A 275 -4.26 12.97 -3.81
CA VAL A 275 -2.90 13.26 -4.28
C VAL A 275 -2.58 14.71 -3.97
N GLN A 276 -1.57 14.94 -3.13
CA GLN A 276 -1.08 16.31 -2.92
C GLN A 276 -0.28 16.77 -4.13
N GLN A 277 -0.36 18.07 -4.37
CA GLN A 277 0.08 18.72 -5.60
C GLN A 277 1.44 18.26 -6.10
N ILE A 278 1.44 17.70 -7.30
CA ILE A 278 2.65 17.52 -8.08
C ILE A 278 2.74 18.75 -8.97
N ALA A 279 3.70 19.63 -8.71
CA ALA A 279 3.94 20.78 -9.56
C ALA A 279 4.37 20.29 -10.96
N CYS A 280 3.78 20.89 -11.99
CA CYS A 280 4.06 20.53 -13.39
C CYS A 280 4.19 21.79 -14.25
N ASN A 281 4.89 21.66 -15.38
CA ASN A 281 4.92 22.66 -16.44
C ASN A 281 4.24 22.14 -17.71
N ALA A 282 4.22 20.82 -17.91
CA ALA A 282 3.53 20.14 -18.99
C ALA A 282 2.97 18.78 -18.54
N ASP A 283 2.10 18.16 -19.35
CA ASP A 283 1.51 16.84 -19.05
C ASP A 283 2.56 15.73 -18.84
N GLY A 284 3.73 15.84 -19.50
CA GLY A 284 4.84 14.91 -19.32
C GLY A 284 5.48 14.96 -17.92
N ASP A 285 5.22 16.02 -17.15
CA ASP A 285 5.66 16.15 -15.76
C ASP A 285 4.67 15.51 -14.78
N CYS A 286 3.64 14.82 -15.26
CA CYS A 286 2.61 14.21 -14.44
C CYS A 286 2.66 12.68 -14.46
N PRO A 287 2.21 12.01 -13.38
CA PRO A 287 2.05 10.57 -13.39
C PRO A 287 1.13 10.12 -14.52
N THR A 288 1.24 8.85 -14.94
CA THR A 288 0.30 8.29 -15.91
C THR A 288 -1.14 8.47 -15.40
N ASN A 289 -2.06 8.87 -16.29
CA ASN A 289 -3.45 9.23 -15.99
C ASN A 289 -3.65 10.57 -15.26
N PHE A 290 -2.66 11.46 -15.30
CA PHE A 290 -2.78 12.83 -14.82
C PHE A 290 -2.48 13.83 -15.94
N THR A 291 -3.08 15.02 -15.87
CA THR A 291 -2.86 16.14 -16.78
C THR A 291 -2.39 17.36 -15.99
N CYS A 292 -1.54 18.17 -16.60
CA CYS A 292 -1.03 19.40 -16.01
C CYS A 292 -2.00 20.55 -16.26
N GLU A 293 -2.71 20.99 -15.21
CA GLU A 293 -3.67 22.09 -15.33
C GLU A 293 -3.21 23.31 -14.54
N ALA A 294 -3.45 24.50 -15.09
CA ALA A 294 -3.22 25.75 -14.37
C ALA A 294 -4.13 25.78 -13.14
N ASN A 295 -3.55 26.06 -11.97
CA ASN A 295 -4.30 26.11 -10.71
C ASN A 295 -5.48 27.09 -10.82
N GLY A 296 -6.71 26.57 -10.81
CA GLY A 296 -7.92 27.35 -10.58
C GLY A 296 -8.18 27.58 -9.09
N ASP A 297 -8.88 28.66 -8.74
CA ASP A 297 -9.16 29.07 -7.35
C ASP A 297 -9.88 28.00 -6.49
N SER A 298 -10.53 27.02 -7.11
CA SER A 298 -11.32 25.97 -6.44
C SER A 298 -10.47 25.03 -5.58
N TRP A 299 -9.19 24.83 -5.91
CA TRP A 299 -8.33 23.91 -5.16
C TRP A 299 -7.81 24.53 -3.86
N LEU A 300 -7.51 25.84 -3.86
CA LEU A 300 -7.07 26.55 -2.66
C LEU A 300 -8.11 26.42 -1.54
N GLN A 301 -9.39 26.40 -1.90
CA GLN A 301 -10.50 26.19 -0.97
C GLN A 301 -10.50 24.77 -0.37
N ALA A 302 -10.22 23.73 -1.16
CA ALA A 302 -10.12 22.36 -0.68
C ALA A 302 -8.96 22.17 0.31
N GLN A 303 -7.81 22.79 0.02
CA GLN A 303 -6.65 22.75 0.91
C GLN A 303 -6.91 23.51 2.23
N MET A 304 -7.54 24.68 2.16
CA MET A 304 -7.94 25.44 3.36
C MET A 304 -8.93 24.66 4.22
N HIS A 305 -9.88 23.96 3.61
CA HIS A 305 -10.82 23.10 4.34
C HIS A 305 -10.10 21.95 5.05
N TYR A 306 -9.12 21.30 4.39
CA TYR A 306 -8.31 20.25 5.00
C TYR A 306 -7.53 20.75 6.23
N TRP A 307 -6.82 21.88 6.10
CA TRP A 307 -6.07 22.44 7.23
C TRP A 307 -6.98 22.85 8.39
N ALA A 308 -8.18 23.34 8.10
CA ALA A 308 -9.18 23.63 9.12
C ALA A 308 -9.62 22.36 9.88
N GLU A 309 -9.83 21.24 9.18
CA GLU A 309 -10.17 19.96 9.83
C GLU A 309 -9.02 19.39 10.66
N GLN A 310 -7.78 19.49 10.17
CA GLN A 310 -6.60 19.09 10.95
C GLN A 310 -6.45 19.94 12.22
N ALA A 311 -6.68 21.25 12.12
CA ALA A 311 -6.67 22.15 13.28
C ALA A 311 -7.76 21.77 14.29
N LYS A 312 -9.00 21.47 13.84
CA LYS A 312 -10.08 20.98 14.72
C LYS A 312 -9.71 19.67 15.41
N TYR A 313 -9.07 18.75 14.69
CA TYR A 313 -8.63 17.47 15.26
C TYR A 313 -7.56 17.67 16.33
N ALA A 314 -6.53 18.48 16.05
CA ALA A 314 -5.48 18.81 17.01
C ALA A 314 -6.03 19.46 18.29
N LEU A 315 -7.05 20.33 18.15
CA LEU A 315 -7.75 20.93 19.29
C LEU A 315 -8.55 19.92 20.11
N ARG A 316 -9.11 18.89 19.47
CA ARG A 316 -9.91 17.85 20.15
C ARG A 316 -9.04 16.79 20.85
N TYR A 317 -7.81 16.55 20.38
CA TYR A 317 -6.92 15.50 20.91
C TYR A 317 -5.48 16.00 21.16
N PRO A 318 -5.27 16.96 22.09
CA PRO A 318 -3.98 17.65 22.25
C PRO A 318 -2.84 16.71 22.69
N LEU A 319 -3.12 15.66 23.47
CA LEU A 319 -2.11 14.69 23.91
C LEU A 319 -1.62 13.77 22.78
N GLN A 320 -2.46 13.52 21.77
CA GLN A 320 -2.08 12.73 20.60
C GLN A 320 -1.27 13.58 19.62
N ALA A 321 -1.61 14.87 19.46
CA ALA A 321 -0.86 15.80 18.63
C ALA A 321 0.61 15.99 19.08
N LEU A 322 0.89 15.88 20.39
CA LEU A 322 2.24 16.00 20.94
C LEU A 322 3.15 14.79 20.67
N ARG A 323 2.60 13.61 20.37
CA ARG A 323 3.40 12.40 20.08
C ARG A 323 3.85 12.31 18.62
N PHE A 324 3.16 12.96 17.70
CA PHE A 324 3.50 12.98 16.28
C PHE A 324 4.18 14.32 15.94
N GLY A 325 5.44 14.45 16.35
CA GLY A 325 6.26 15.67 16.29
C GLY A 325 6.65 16.16 14.89
N GLY A 326 5.69 16.29 13.96
CA GLY A 326 5.87 17.00 12.70
C GLY A 326 5.18 18.35 12.77
N HIS A 327 5.94 19.45 12.88
CA HIS A 327 5.40 20.76 12.51
C HIS A 327 5.02 20.71 11.02
N PRO A 328 3.74 20.94 10.65
CA PRO A 328 3.41 21.09 9.25
C PRO A 328 4.13 22.34 8.76
N THR A 329 5.12 22.19 7.89
CA THR A 329 5.68 23.31 7.16
C THR A 329 4.55 23.94 6.35
N LEU A 330 4.15 25.15 6.73
CA LEU A 330 3.19 25.97 6.00
C LEU A 330 3.72 26.15 4.58
N PHE A 331 3.19 25.36 3.65
CA PHE A 331 3.42 25.54 2.22
C PHE A 331 2.75 26.87 1.85
N LYS A 332 3.54 27.93 1.62
CA LYS A 332 3.03 29.16 1.03
C LYS A 332 2.76 28.86 -0.45
N PRO A 333 1.49 28.80 -0.91
CA PRO A 333 1.22 28.56 -2.31
C PRO A 333 1.79 29.73 -3.12
N SER A 334 2.69 29.46 -4.08
CA SER A 334 3.07 30.47 -5.08
C SER A 334 1.93 30.55 -6.09
N SER A 335 1.36 31.73 -6.28
CA SER A 335 0.10 32.02 -6.97
C SER A 335 0.10 31.81 -8.51
N SER A 336 0.88 30.87 -9.05
CA SER A 336 0.98 30.68 -10.51
C SER A 336 1.48 29.32 -11.02
N ARG A 337 1.63 28.30 -10.16
CA ARG A 337 2.13 26.98 -10.64
C ARG A 337 0.98 26.08 -11.06
N SER A 338 1.10 25.44 -12.23
CA SER A 338 0.23 24.34 -12.64
C SER A 338 0.50 23.10 -11.78
N ILE A 339 -0.50 22.25 -11.64
CA ILE A 339 -0.39 21.00 -10.89
C ILE A 339 -1.01 19.84 -11.66
N CYS A 340 -0.55 18.62 -11.36
CA CYS A 340 -1.13 17.42 -11.91
C CYS A 340 -2.50 17.13 -11.30
N HIS A 341 -3.52 17.03 -12.14
CA HIS A 341 -4.86 16.57 -11.79
C HIS A 341 -5.11 15.19 -12.39
N PRO A 342 -5.88 14.31 -11.75
CA PRO A 342 -6.34 13.08 -12.40
C PRO A 342 -7.02 13.46 -13.71
N ALA A 343 -6.57 12.88 -14.82
CA ALA A 343 -7.19 13.10 -16.12
C ALA A 343 -8.67 12.78 -15.96
N GLN A 344 -9.54 13.74 -16.26
CA GLN A 344 -10.97 13.47 -16.23
C GLN A 344 -11.20 12.30 -17.18
N ALA A 345 -11.64 11.17 -16.65
CA ALA A 345 -12.08 10.06 -17.48
C ALA A 345 -13.08 10.67 -18.45
N ALA A 346 -12.75 10.71 -19.74
CA ALA A 346 -13.60 11.29 -20.76
C ALA A 346 -14.99 10.71 -20.50
N ARG A 347 -15.92 11.56 -20.05
CA ARG A 347 -17.28 11.12 -19.80
C ARG A 347 -17.72 10.55 -21.13
N VAL A 348 -17.87 9.23 -21.20
CA VAL A 348 -18.45 8.58 -22.36
C VAL A 348 -19.87 9.10 -22.40
N VAL A 349 -20.10 10.09 -23.27
CA VAL A 349 -21.40 10.75 -23.48
C VAL A 349 -22.33 9.78 -24.17
#